data_AF-A0AAN5TAQ1-F1
#
_entry.id   AF-A0AAN5TAQ1-F1
#
_cell.length_a   1.000
_cell.length_b   1.000
_cell.length_c   1.000
_cell.angle_alpha   90.00
_cell.angle_beta   90.00
_cell.angle_gamma   90.00
#
_symmetry.space_group_name_H-M   'P 1'
#
loop_
_entity.id
_entity.type
_entity.pdbx_description
1 polymer ?
#
loop_
_entity_poly.entity_id
_entity_poly.type
_entity_poly.pdbx_seq_one_letter_code
_entity_poly.pdbx_strand_id
1 'polypeptide(L)'
;MTPSSKASGNCIEQVNKLFLKFSTFYGHIWRSQFKNEAYSNFARQEWSKALERFDAQLIDQAIDECLKNREMPPALAQFIECCKQLLSRKKQCFQREVYKTCDPVVAHTYLRKIKAILNMK
;
A
#
# COMPACT_ATOMS: atom_id res chain seq x y z
N MET A 1 -11.21 14.55 23.85
CA MET A 1 -11.20 14.99 22.44
C MET A 1 -10.97 13.78 21.57
N THR A 2 -12.02 13.26 20.93
CA THR A 2 -11.99 12.08 20.05
C THR A 2 -11.73 12.52 18.61
N PRO A 3 -10.66 12.05 17.94
CA PRO A 3 -10.43 12.33 16.52
C PRO A 3 -11.16 11.28 15.67
N SER A 4 -12.49 11.16 15.80
CA SER A 4 -13.24 10.10 15.09
C SER A 4 -13.90 10.59 13.79
N SER A 5 -14.22 11.89 13.68
CA SER A 5 -15.08 12.37 12.58
C SER A 5 -14.33 12.80 11.30
N LYS A 6 -12.99 12.81 11.27
CA LYS A 6 -12.22 13.16 10.05
C LYS A 6 -11.81 11.95 9.19
N ALA A 7 -11.90 10.72 9.72
CA ALA A 7 -11.49 9.52 9.00
C ALA A 7 -12.52 9.08 7.94
N SER A 8 -13.82 9.23 8.25
CA SER A 8 -14.91 8.74 7.40
C SER A 8 -14.99 9.46 6.04
N GLY A 9 -14.82 10.79 6.00
CA GLY A 9 -14.88 11.57 4.75
C GLY A 9 -13.74 11.25 3.77
N ASN A 10 -12.54 10.99 4.30
CA ASN A 10 -11.36 10.70 3.47
C ASN A 10 -11.49 9.34 2.76
N CYS A 11 -12.03 8.32 3.43
CA CYS A 11 -12.18 6.99 2.84
C CYS A 11 -13.10 7.00 1.61
N ILE A 12 -14.22 7.74 1.68
CA ILE A 12 -15.17 7.88 0.57
C ILE A 12 -14.51 8.57 -0.64
N GLU A 13 -13.72 9.62 -0.41
CA GLU A 13 -12.96 10.29 -1.48
C GLU A 13 -11.96 9.35 -2.16
N GLN A 14 -11.24 8.52 -1.39
CA GLN A 14 -10.32 7.54 -1.94
C GLN A 14 -11.03 6.49 -2.80
N VAL A 15 -12.20 6.00 -2.36
CA VAL A 15 -13.00 5.05 -3.15
C VAL A 15 -13.52 5.70 -4.43
N ASN A 16 -13.96 6.95 -4.37
CA ASN A 16 -14.38 7.68 -5.58
C ASN A 16 -13.23 7.83 -6.57
N LYS A 17 -12.03 8.15 -6.09
CA LYS A 17 -10.79 8.21 -6.89
C LYS A 17 -10.46 6.84 -7.49
N LEU A 18 -10.58 5.75 -6.73
CA LEU A 18 -10.39 4.37 -7.19
C LEU A 18 -11.34 4.06 -8.35
N PHE A 19 -12.64 4.30 -8.16
CA PHE A 19 -13.65 4.04 -9.19
C PHE A 19 -13.37 4.84 -10.47
N LEU A 20 -12.94 6.09 -10.34
CA LEU A 20 -12.58 6.92 -11.47
C LEU A 20 -11.35 6.37 -12.20
N LYS A 21 -10.24 6.10 -11.49
CA LYS A 21 -9.01 5.51 -12.06
C LYS A 21 -9.28 4.18 -12.75
N PHE A 22 -10.09 3.31 -12.15
CA PHE A 22 -10.42 2.01 -12.75
C PHE A 22 -11.33 2.16 -13.97
N SER A 23 -12.25 3.14 -13.94
CA SER A 23 -13.08 3.46 -15.11
C SER A 23 -12.30 4.02 -16.30
N THR A 24 -11.15 4.68 -16.05
CA THR A 24 -10.27 5.21 -17.10
C THR A 24 -9.33 4.14 -17.62
N PHE A 25 -8.80 3.28 -16.75
CA PHE A 25 -7.80 2.27 -17.12
C PHE A 25 -8.41 1.01 -17.73
N TYR A 26 -9.41 0.42 -17.04
CA TYR A 26 -10.08 -0.80 -17.51
C TYR A 26 -11.27 -0.51 -18.44
N GLY A 27 -11.60 0.77 -18.64
CA GLY A 27 -12.61 1.23 -19.59
C GLY A 27 -13.96 0.53 -19.44
N HIS A 28 -14.42 -0.08 -20.53
CA HIS A 28 -15.73 -0.73 -20.57
C HIS A 28 -15.88 -1.88 -19.57
N ILE A 29 -14.81 -2.61 -19.25
CA ILE A 29 -14.86 -3.77 -18.34
C ILE A 29 -15.31 -3.33 -16.94
N TRP A 30 -14.82 -2.18 -16.48
CA TRP A 30 -15.25 -1.59 -15.21
C TRP A 30 -16.60 -0.89 -15.34
N ARG A 31 -16.76 -0.01 -16.33
CA ARG A 31 -17.98 0.81 -16.50
C ARG A 31 -19.23 -0.03 -16.70
N SER A 32 -19.13 -1.18 -17.36
CA SER A 32 -20.27 -2.06 -17.62
C SER A 32 -20.86 -2.70 -16.35
N GLN A 33 -20.07 -2.83 -15.28
CA GLN A 33 -20.53 -3.39 -13.99
C GLN A 33 -21.35 -2.39 -13.17
N PHE A 34 -21.13 -1.08 -13.36
CA PHE A 34 -21.70 -0.01 -12.53
C PHE A 34 -22.67 0.91 -13.29
N LYS A 35 -23.38 0.36 -14.28
CA LYS A 35 -24.36 1.13 -15.09
C LYS A 35 -25.53 1.66 -14.28
N ASN A 36 -25.97 0.90 -13.29
CA ASN A 36 -27.06 1.31 -12.39
C ASN A 36 -26.48 2.21 -11.29
N GLU A 37 -26.98 3.43 -11.19
CA GLU A 37 -26.52 4.42 -10.23
C GLU A 37 -26.73 3.98 -8.78
N ALA A 38 -27.88 3.38 -8.45
CA ALA A 38 -28.16 2.86 -7.11
C ALA A 38 -27.17 1.75 -6.73
N TYR A 39 -26.88 0.83 -7.67
CA TYR A 39 -25.87 -0.21 -7.47
C TYR A 39 -24.46 0.38 -7.34
N SER A 40 -24.10 1.36 -8.17
CA SER A 40 -22.80 2.05 -8.12
C SER A 40 -22.57 2.74 -6.78
N ASN A 41 -23.60 3.43 -6.26
CA ASN A 41 -23.55 4.09 -4.96
C ASN A 41 -23.44 3.08 -3.82
N PHE A 42 -24.22 2.01 -3.86
CA PHE A 42 -24.12 0.91 -2.90
C PHE A 42 -22.72 0.27 -2.92
N ALA A 43 -22.18 -0.02 -4.11
CA ALA A 43 -20.85 -0.58 -4.25
C ALA A 43 -19.78 0.35 -3.65
N ARG A 44 -19.84 1.66 -3.91
CA ARG A 44 -18.89 2.62 -3.32
C ARG A 44 -18.96 2.65 -1.79
N GLN A 45 -20.15 2.53 -1.21
CA GLN A 45 -20.33 2.44 0.25
C GLN A 45 -19.68 1.17 0.81
N GLU A 46 -19.93 0.02 0.19
CA GLU A 46 -19.33 -1.25 0.61
C GLU A 46 -17.80 -1.26 0.47
N TRP A 47 -17.29 -0.71 -0.63
CA TRP A 47 -15.85 -0.54 -0.82
C TRP A 47 -15.25 0.40 0.24
N SER A 48 -15.91 1.52 0.55
CA SER A 48 -15.45 2.44 1.59
C SER A 48 -15.40 1.77 2.96
N LYS A 49 -16.47 1.06 3.34
CA LYS A 49 -16.53 0.33 4.60
C LYS A 49 -15.45 -0.75 4.70
N ALA A 50 -15.23 -1.51 3.63
CA ALA A 50 -14.22 -2.55 3.62
C ALA A 50 -12.78 -2.02 3.66
N LEU A 51 -12.57 -0.80 3.16
CA LEU A 51 -11.26 -0.15 3.10
C LEU A 51 -10.97 0.81 4.24
N GLU A 52 -11.93 1.07 5.13
CA GLU A 52 -11.81 1.99 6.27
C GLU A 52 -10.59 1.71 7.17
N ARG A 53 -10.20 0.43 7.30
CA ARG A 53 -9.05 0.00 8.11
C ARG A 53 -7.68 0.27 7.47
N PHE A 54 -7.63 0.77 6.24
CA PHE A 54 -6.38 1.05 5.51
C PHE A 54 -6.15 2.55 5.39
N ASP A 55 -4.88 2.95 5.45
CA ASP A 55 -4.47 4.33 5.22
C ASP A 55 -4.69 4.72 3.74
N ALA A 56 -5.09 5.96 3.49
CA ALA A 56 -5.27 6.52 2.15
C ALA A 56 -4.03 6.32 1.26
N GLN A 57 -2.82 6.49 1.79
CA GLN A 57 -1.58 6.26 1.04
C GLN A 57 -1.42 4.79 0.62
N LEU A 58 -1.86 3.87 1.47
CA LEU A 58 -1.79 2.44 1.16
C LEU A 58 -2.82 2.05 0.11
N ILE A 59 -4.01 2.65 0.15
CA ILE A 59 -5.04 2.46 -0.88
C ILE A 59 -4.52 2.98 -2.23
N ASP A 60 -3.92 4.17 -2.26
CA ASP A 60 -3.32 4.73 -3.48
C ASP A 60 -2.23 3.82 -4.06
N GLN A 61 -1.35 3.28 -3.21
CA GLN A 61 -0.34 2.30 -3.63
C GLN A 61 -0.97 1.01 -4.17
N ALA A 62 -2.03 0.51 -3.53
CA ALA A 62 -2.74 -0.68 -4.00
C ALA A 62 -3.41 -0.46 -5.36
N ILE A 63 -3.97 0.74 -5.59
CA ILE A 63 -4.50 1.15 -6.90
C ILE A 63 -3.38 1.07 -7.94
N ASP A 64 -2.26 1.75 -7.71
CA ASP A 64 -1.17 1.81 -8.68
C ASP A 64 -0.55 0.43 -8.95
N GLU A 65 -0.43 -0.44 -7.94
CA GLU A 65 0.00 -1.83 -8.11
C GLU A 65 -0.98 -2.66 -8.94
N CYS A 66 -2.29 -2.45 -8.77
CA CYS A 66 -3.28 -3.13 -9.61
C CYS A 66 -3.16 -2.66 -11.07
N LEU A 67 -3.04 -1.35 -11.29
CA LEU A 67 -2.93 -0.78 -12.64
C LEU A 67 -1.65 -1.24 -13.36
N LYS A 68 -0.56 -1.50 -12.64
CA LYS A 68 0.70 -1.97 -13.24
C LYS A 68 0.70 -3.47 -13.55
N ASN A 69 0.11 -4.28 -12.67
CA ASN A 69 0.33 -5.71 -12.65
C ASN A 69 -0.89 -6.55 -13.07
N ARG A 70 -2.04 -5.93 -13.36
CA ARG A 70 -3.28 -6.65 -13.68
C ARG A 70 -3.90 -6.12 -14.97
N GLU A 71 -4.22 -7.05 -15.87
CA GLU A 71 -4.96 -6.74 -17.10
C GLU A 71 -6.45 -6.47 -16.83
N MET A 72 -6.99 -7.09 -15.77
CA MET A 72 -8.40 -7.02 -15.41
C MET A 72 -8.62 -6.31 -14.07
N PRO A 73 -9.76 -5.59 -13.90
CA PRO A 73 -10.05 -4.93 -12.65
C PRO A 73 -10.22 -5.95 -11.51
N PRO A 74 -9.63 -5.71 -10.33
CA PRO A 74 -9.77 -6.61 -9.20
C PRO A 74 -11.18 -6.54 -8.61
N ALA A 75 -11.69 -7.68 -8.16
CA ALA A 75 -12.85 -7.71 -7.27
C ALA A 75 -12.49 -7.11 -5.90
N LEU A 76 -13.49 -6.66 -5.13
CA LEU A 76 -13.28 -6.06 -3.81
C LEU A 76 -12.42 -6.94 -2.89
N ALA A 77 -12.70 -8.25 -2.82
CA ALA A 77 -11.92 -9.19 -2.01
C ALA A 77 -10.44 -9.25 -2.43
N GLN A 78 -10.17 -9.31 -3.73
CA GLN A 78 -8.82 -9.33 -4.28
C GLN A 78 -8.07 -8.01 -4.03
N PHE A 79 -8.78 -6.89 -4.07
CA PHE A 79 -8.21 -5.58 -3.75
C PHE A 79 -7.85 -5.48 -2.26
N ILE A 80 -8.72 -5.98 -1.37
CA ILE A 80 -8.43 -6.07 0.06
C ILE A 80 -7.18 -6.93 0.32
N GLU A 81 -7.02 -8.05 -0.38
CA GLU A 81 -5.82 -8.89 -0.28
C GLU A 81 -4.58 -8.15 -0.75
N CYS A 82 -4.67 -7.38 -1.84
CA CYS A 82 -3.58 -6.52 -2.31
C CYS A 82 -3.16 -5.51 -1.22
N CYS A 83 -4.12 -4.83 -0.59
CA CYS A 83 -3.85 -3.93 0.53
C CYS A 83 -3.17 -4.64 1.71
N LYS A 84 -3.63 -5.83 2.10
CA LYS A 84 -3.02 -6.63 3.17
C LYS A 84 -1.58 -7.02 2.84
N GLN A 85 -1.31 -7.44 1.60
CA GLN A 85 0.03 -7.82 1.16
C GLN A 85 0.99 -6.62 1.22
N LEU A 86 0.56 -5.45 0.75
CA LEU A 86 1.34 -4.21 0.84
C LEU A 86 1.63 -3.82 2.28
N LEU A 87 0.63 -3.92 3.16
CA LEU A 87 0.81 -3.66 4.59
C LEU A 87 1.84 -4.61 5.22
N SER A 88 1.79 -5.90 4.88
CA SER A 88 2.74 -6.90 5.37
C SER A 88 4.17 -6.63 4.88
N ARG A 89 4.35 -6.28 3.60
CA ARG A 89 5.66 -5.90 3.03
C ARG A 89 6.24 -4.67 3.75
N LYS A 90 5.40 -3.66 4.00
CA LYS A 90 5.79 -2.47 4.76
C LYS A 90 6.29 -2.88 6.15
N LYS A 91 5.55 -3.72 6.88
CA LYS A 91 5.96 -4.22 8.20
C LYS A 91 7.29 -4.97 8.15
N GLN A 92 7.50 -5.86 7.19
CA GLN A 92 8.75 -6.61 7.04
C GLN A 92 9.96 -5.70 6.84
N CYS A 93 9.85 -4.64 6.04
CA CYS A 93 10.93 -3.68 5.82
C CYS A 93 11.35 -2.91 7.09
N PHE A 94 10.44 -2.77 8.07
CA PHE A 94 10.71 -2.12 9.35
C PHE A 94 11.13 -3.09 10.46
N GLN A 95 10.96 -4.40 10.29
CA GLN A 95 11.51 -5.42 11.19
C GLN A 95 13.00 -5.65 10.89
N ARG A 96 13.78 -4.57 10.84
CA ARG A 96 15.24 -4.69 10.96
C ARG A 96 15.49 -5.02 12.42
N GLU A 97 16.11 -6.16 12.70
CA GLU A 97 16.50 -6.52 14.07
C GLU A 97 17.22 -5.32 14.70
N VAL A 98 16.87 -5.00 15.96
CA VAL A 98 17.52 -3.90 16.69
C VAL A 98 19.02 -4.12 16.61
N TYR A 99 19.72 -3.23 15.92
CA TYR A 99 21.15 -3.36 15.69
C TYR A 99 21.85 -3.45 17.05
N LYS A 100 22.40 -4.63 17.36
CA LYS A 100 23.24 -4.80 18.54
C LYS A 100 24.52 -4.00 18.30
N THR A 101 24.73 -2.93 19.06
CA THR A 101 25.94 -2.11 18.92
C THR A 101 27.16 -3.00 19.18
N CYS A 102 27.97 -3.21 18.14
CA CYS A 102 29.24 -3.91 18.28
C CYS A 102 30.20 -3.05 19.12
N ASP A 103 31.07 -3.71 19.89
CA ASP A 103 32.10 -3.01 20.67
C ASP A 103 32.94 -2.11 19.73
N PRO A 104 33.08 -0.80 20.03
CA PRO A 104 33.81 0.14 19.19
C PRO A 104 35.28 -0.27 18.96
N VAL A 105 35.91 -0.97 19.91
CA VAL A 105 37.29 -1.48 19.81
C VAL A 105 37.38 -2.57 18.75
N VAL A 106 36.39 -3.47 18.74
CA VAL A 106 36.29 -4.56 17.76
C VAL A 106 36.07 -3.98 16.37
N ALA A 107 35.15 -3.02 16.24
CA ALA A 107 34.89 -2.33 14.97
C ALA A 107 36.15 -1.64 14.40
N HIS A 108 36.89 -0.92 15.23
CA HIS A 108 38.14 -0.26 14.82
C HIS A 108 39.21 -1.24 14.36
N THR A 109 39.26 -2.43 14.98
CA THR A 109 40.21 -3.48 14.60
C THR A 109 39.91 -4.03 13.22
N TYR A 110 38.63 -4.32 12.92
CA TYR A 110 38.22 -4.77 11.59
C TYR A 110 38.42 -3.70 10.52
N LEU A 111 38.08 -2.43 10.81
CA LEU A 111 38.30 -1.32 9.89
C LEU A 111 39.79 -1.15 9.55
N ARG A 112 40.70 -1.32 10.53
CA ARG A 112 42.15 -1.31 10.30
C ARG A 112 42.60 -2.45 9.39
N LYS A 113 42.09 -3.67 9.61
CA LYS A 113 42.39 -4.83 8.76
C LYS A 113 41.92 -4.61 7.32
N ILE A 114 40.68 -4.13 7.14
CA ILE A 114 40.12 -3.81 5.83
C ILE A 114 40.97 -2.75 5.13
N LYS A 115 41.33 -1.67 5.84
CA LYS A 115 42.21 -0.62 5.31
C LYS A 115 43.57 -1.16 4.88
N ALA A 116 44.17 -2.08 5.65
CA ALA A 116 45.44 -2.69 5.30
C ALA A 116 45.31 -3.51 4.00
N ILE A 117 44.29 -4.36 3.89
CA ILE A 117 44.02 -5.18 2.70
C ILE A 117 43.85 -4.30 1.45
N LEU A 118 43.06 -3.23 1.57
CA LEU A 118 42.78 -2.32 0.45
C LEU A 118 44.00 -1.46 0.05
N ASN A 119 44.94 -1.23 0.97
CA ASN A 119 46.17 -0.47 0.71
C ASN A 119 47.38 -1.37 0.37
N MET A 120 47.23 -2.69 0.33
CA MET A 120 48.30 -3.56 -0.15
C MET A 120 48.37 -3.46 -1.68
N LYS A 121 49.54 -3.11 -2.19
CA LYS A 121 49.87 -2.89 -3.60
C LYS A 121 50.83 -3.98 -4.06
#